data_AF-A0AAN7KRC5-F1
#
_entry.id   AF-A0AAN7KRC5-F1
#
_cell.length_a   1.000
_cell.length_b   1.000
_cell.length_c   1.000
_cell.angle_alpha   90.00
_cell.angle_beta   90.00
_cell.angle_gamma   90.00
#
_symmetry.space_group_name_H-M   'P 1'
#
loop_
_entity.id
_entity.type
_entity.pdbx_description
1 polymer ?
#
loop_
_entity_poly.entity_id
_entity_poly.type
_entity_poly.pdbx_seq_one_letter_code
_entity_poly.pdbx_strand_id
1 'polypeptide(L)'
;MISLFFFISFGDHNGRLQGVACLGVNYGQVGNNLLPPERVIDLLSAMKLTKVRIYYTNPQVLAAFAGSNVDHIATVENEMLGPLTDPDRPSSVSVPT
;
A
#
# COMPACT_ATOMS: atom_id res chain seq x y z
N MET A 1 -0.29 -22.45 5.55
CA MET A 1 -1.32 -21.60 6.16
C MET A 1 -0.91 -20.16 5.91
N ILE A 2 -1.54 -19.49 4.95
CA ILE A 2 -1.24 -18.08 4.64
C ILE A 2 -1.86 -17.24 5.76
N SER A 3 -1.02 -16.63 6.59
CA SER A 3 -1.46 -15.72 7.65
C SER A 3 -1.47 -14.31 7.07
N LEU A 4 -2.65 -13.83 6.69
CA LEU A 4 -2.86 -12.45 6.27
C LEU A 4 -3.00 -11.60 7.54
N PHE A 5 -1.91 -10.95 7.98
CA PHE A 5 -1.94 -10.06 9.13
C PHE A 5 -2.74 -8.78 8.80
N PHE A 6 -4.01 -8.74 9.20
CA PHE A 6 -4.84 -7.53 9.16
C PHE A 6 -4.39 -6.57 10.26
N PHE A 7 -3.60 -5.55 9.93
CA PHE A 7 -3.32 -4.43 10.83
C PHE A 7 -4.33 -3.31 10.54
N ILE A 8 -5.40 -3.26 11.34
CA ILE A 8 -6.41 -2.20 11.22
C ILE A 8 -5.88 -0.96 11.93
N SER A 9 -5.54 0.09 11.18
CA SER A 9 -5.14 1.38 11.75
C SER A 9 -6.37 2.30 11.77
N PHE A 10 -6.98 2.46 12.94
CA PHE A 10 -8.06 3.43 13.17
C PHE A 10 -7.45 4.76 13.64
N GLY A 11 -7.66 5.83 12.89
CA GLY A 11 -7.32 7.19 13.33
C GLY A 11 -8.55 8.08 13.26
N ASP A 12 -9.18 8.36 14.40
CA ASP A 12 -10.04 9.55 14.57
C ASP A 12 -9.88 10.10 16.00
N HIS A 13 -9.81 11.42 16.15
CA HIS A 13 -9.44 12.14 17.37
C HIS A 13 -10.64 12.81 18.06
N ASN A 14 -11.89 12.50 17.69
CA ASN A 14 -13.04 13.33 18.14
C ASN A 14 -14.32 12.57 18.56
N GLY A 15 -14.22 11.36 19.12
CA GLY A 15 -15.28 10.80 19.99
C GLY A 15 -16.69 10.63 19.39
N ARG A 16 -16.84 10.66 18.06
CA ARG A 16 -18.10 10.38 17.35
C ARG A 16 -17.95 9.03 16.67
N LEU A 17 -18.88 8.09 16.93
CA LEU A 17 -19.03 6.88 16.12
C LEU A 17 -19.63 7.26 14.76
N GLN A 18 -18.85 7.92 13.91
CA GLN A 18 -19.10 7.87 12.46
C GLN A 18 -18.77 6.45 12.02
N GLY A 19 -19.69 5.80 11.31
CA GLY A 19 -19.41 4.49 10.74
C GLY A 19 -18.11 4.53 9.91
N VAL A 20 -17.36 3.43 9.92
CA VAL A 20 -16.12 3.31 9.14
C VAL A 20 -16.44 3.55 7.67
N ALA A 21 -15.98 4.68 7.12
CA ALA A 21 -16.28 5.07 5.73
C ALA A 21 -15.62 4.14 4.71
N CYS A 22 -14.49 3.54 5.06
CA CYS A 22 -13.79 2.54 4.23
C CYS A 22 -12.81 1.71 5.08
N LEU A 23 -12.61 0.45 4.69
CA LEU A 23 -11.61 -0.46 5.27
C LEU A 23 -10.49 -0.67 4.24
N GLY A 24 -9.25 -0.67 4.72
CA GLY A 24 -8.07 -0.94 3.90
C GLY A 24 -7.18 -2.02 4.49
N VAL A 25 -6.26 -2.52 3.66
CA VAL A 25 -5.32 -3.59 4.05
C VAL A 25 -3.88 -3.26 3.67
N ASN A 26 -2.94 -3.93 4.33
CA ASN A 26 -1.52 -3.85 4.03
C ASN A 26 -1.16 -4.92 3.00
N TYR A 27 -0.54 -4.52 1.88
CA TYR A 27 -0.05 -5.43 0.87
C TYR A 27 1.47 -5.59 1.00
N GLY A 28 1.88 -6.59 1.77
CA GLY A 28 3.28 -6.98 1.92
C GLY A 28 3.74 -7.90 0.78
N GLN A 29 4.94 -7.64 0.25
CA GLN A 29 5.52 -8.42 -0.85
C GLN A 29 6.61 -9.40 -0.41
N VAL A 30 6.89 -9.50 0.89
CA VAL A 30 7.87 -10.45 1.45
C VAL A 30 7.15 -11.77 1.76
N GLY A 31 7.25 -12.73 0.83
CA GLY A 31 6.69 -14.07 0.96
C GLY A 31 7.02 -14.93 -0.26
N ASN A 32 6.96 -16.25 -0.11
CA ASN A 32 7.36 -17.21 -1.15
C ASN A 32 6.19 -17.87 -1.90
N ASN A 33 4.96 -17.48 -1.59
CA ASN A 33 3.73 -18.06 -2.14
C ASN A 33 2.64 -17.00 -2.32
N LEU A 34 3.05 -15.77 -2.63
CA LEU A 34 2.15 -14.65 -2.82
C LEU A 34 1.42 -14.76 -4.17
N LEU A 35 0.18 -14.27 -4.19
CA LEU A 35 -0.59 -14.13 -5.42
C LEU A 35 0.04 -13.03 -6.31
N PRO A 36 -0.04 -13.16 -7.64
CA PRO A 36 0.35 -12.08 -8.54
C PRO A 36 -0.55 -10.85 -8.34
N PRO A 37 -0.06 -9.61 -8.58
CA PRO A 37 -0.76 -8.37 -8.23
C PRO A 37 -2.18 -8.26 -8.80
N GLU A 38 -2.41 -8.74 -10.02
CA GLU A 38 -3.72 -8.71 -10.68
C GLU A 38 -4.75 -9.55 -9.91
N ARG A 39 -4.32 -10.72 -9.40
CA ARG A 39 -5.18 -11.61 -8.60
C ARG A 39 -5.42 -11.07 -7.20
N VAL A 40 -4.52 -10.23 -6.69
CA VAL A 40 -4.74 -9.51 -5.43
C VAL A 40 -5.85 -8.48 -5.61
N ILE A 41 -5.93 -7.77 -6.74
CA ILE A 41 -7.02 -6.81 -7.01
C ILE A 41 -8.38 -7.54 -7.05
N ASP A 42 -8.44 -8.70 -7.70
CA ASP A 42 -9.65 -9.54 -7.70
C ASP A 42 -10.06 -9.94 -6.27
N LEU A 43 -9.09 -10.31 -5.43
CA LEU A 43 -9.31 -10.67 -4.04
C LEU A 43 -9.84 -9.49 -3.22
N LEU A 44 -9.25 -8.30 -3.38
CA LEU A 44 -9.69 -7.08 -2.72
C LEU A 44 -11.13 -6.72 -3.12
N SER A 45 -11.45 -6.84 -4.41
CA SER A 45 -12.79 -6.62 -4.95
C SER A 45 -13.80 -7.60 -4.35
N ALA A 46 -13.47 -8.90 -4.29
CA ALA A 46 -14.33 -9.93 -3.68
C ALA A 46 -14.58 -9.68 -2.18
N MET A 47 -13.62 -9.07 -1.48
CA MET A 47 -13.72 -8.68 -0.08
C MET A 47 -14.34 -7.28 0.13
N LYS A 48 -14.70 -6.57 -0.94
CA LYS A 48 -15.21 -5.19 -0.91
C LYS A 48 -14.23 -4.21 -0.24
N LEU A 49 -12.93 -4.46 -0.37
CA LEU A 49 -11.87 -3.59 0.10
C LEU A 49 -11.48 -2.63 -1.02
N THR A 50 -11.46 -1.34 -0.71
CA THR A 50 -11.18 -0.28 -1.69
C THR A 50 -9.90 0.49 -1.40
N LYS A 51 -9.16 0.11 -0.35
CA LYS A 51 -7.90 0.77 0.04
C LYS A 51 -6.78 -0.23 0.31
N VAL A 52 -5.58 0.10 -0.16
CA VAL A 52 -4.37 -0.68 0.12
C VAL A 52 -3.19 0.22 0.50
N ARG A 53 -2.33 -0.26 1.39
CA ARG A 53 -0.99 0.33 1.62
C ARG A 53 0.07 -0.58 1.01
N ILE A 54 0.94 0.00 0.19
CA ILE A 54 2.05 -0.66 -0.50
C ILE A 54 3.35 -0.16 0.13
N TYR A 55 4.16 -1.09 0.65
CA TYR A 55 5.36 -0.77 1.43
C TYR A 55 6.61 -0.53 0.57
N TYR A 56 6.66 -1.19 -0.58
CA TYR A 56 7.74 -1.08 -1.56
C TYR A 56 7.13 -0.70 -2.90
N THR A 57 7.65 0.36 -3.52
CA THR A 57 7.08 0.98 -4.73
C THR A 57 7.45 0.19 -5.99
N ASN A 58 7.20 -1.12 -6.00
CA ASN A 58 7.44 -2.01 -7.13
C ASN A 58 6.58 -1.57 -8.33
N PRO A 59 7.18 -1.21 -9.49
CA PRO A 59 6.41 -0.73 -10.63
C PRO A 59 5.42 -1.74 -11.19
N GLN A 60 5.68 -3.04 -11.08
CA GLN A 60 4.75 -4.07 -11.53
C GLN A 60 3.46 -4.05 -10.71
N VAL A 61 3.58 -3.84 -9.39
CA VAL A 61 2.41 -3.68 -8.52
C VAL A 61 1.67 -2.40 -8.87
N LEU A 62 2.38 -1.27 -8.97
CA LEU A 62 1.74 0.00 -9.28
C LEU A 62 1.03 -0.03 -10.64
N ALA A 63 1.66 -0.66 -11.63
CA ALA A 63 1.07 -0.84 -12.96
C ALA A 63 -0.19 -1.73 -12.92
N ALA A 64 -0.19 -2.82 -12.14
CA ALA A 64 -1.37 -3.66 -11.98
C ALA A 64 -2.51 -2.91 -11.29
N PHE A 65 -2.20 -2.12 -10.26
CA PHE A 65 -3.20 -1.32 -9.54
C PHE A 65 -3.65 -0.07 -10.33
N ALA A 66 -2.89 0.36 -11.33
CA ALA A 66 -3.26 1.47 -12.20
C ALA A 66 -4.55 1.16 -12.96
N GLY A 67 -5.51 2.08 -12.88
CA GLY A 67 -6.83 1.90 -13.50
C GLY A 67 -7.78 0.97 -12.74
N SER A 68 -7.37 0.41 -11.60
CA SER A 68 -8.29 -0.26 -10.68
C SER A 68 -9.10 0.76 -9.85
N ASN A 69 -10.20 0.31 -9.24
CA ASN A 69 -10.98 1.11 -8.28
C ASN A 69 -10.44 1.03 -6.84
N VAL A 70 -9.18 0.62 -6.67
CA VAL A 70 -8.54 0.50 -5.36
C VAL A 70 -7.60 1.69 -5.14
N ASP A 71 -7.92 2.51 -4.14
CA ASP A 71 -7.01 3.57 -3.70
C ASP A 71 -5.76 2.94 -3.09
N HIS A 72 -4.58 3.40 -3.48
CA HIS A 72 -3.32 2.90 -2.94
C HIS A 72 -2.51 4.02 -2.28
N ILE A 73 -1.94 3.70 -1.12
CA ILE A 73 -0.95 4.52 -0.45
C ILE A 73 0.41 3.92 -0.76
N ALA A 74 1.22 4.61 -1.57
CA ALA A 74 2.62 4.27 -1.76
C ALA A 74 3.45 4.83 -0.60
N THR A 75 4.28 3.99 0.01
CA THR A 75 5.23 4.45 1.03
C THR A 75 6.63 4.55 0.47
N VAL A 76 7.45 5.32 1.18
CA VAL A 76 8.89 5.44 0.97
C VAL A 76 9.58 4.51 1.96
N GLU A 77 10.61 3.79 1.51
CA GLU A 77 11.44 2.97 2.39
C GLU A 77 12.23 3.81 3.39
N ASN A 78 12.48 3.27 4.57
CA ASN A 78 13.15 4.02 5.64
C ASN A 78 14.58 4.44 5.23
N GLU A 79 15.24 3.61 4.43
CA GLU A 79 16.57 3.82 3.86
C GLU A 79 16.62 5.04 2.93
N MET A 80 15.48 5.39 2.33
CA MET A 80 15.34 6.55 1.45
C MET A 80 15.09 7.86 2.21
N LEU A 81 14.79 7.81 3.51
CA LEU A 81 14.53 9.03 4.29
C LEU A 81 15.73 9.98 4.31
N GLY A 82 16.94 9.47 4.56
CA GLY A 82 18.17 10.28 4.54
C GLY A 82 18.37 10.99 3.20
N PRO A 83 18.44 10.24 2.08
CA PRO A 83 18.46 10.78 0.72
C PRO A 83 17.42 11.87 0.41
N LEU A 84 16.18 11.71 0.88
CA LEU A 84 15.08 12.64 0.58
C LEU A 84 15.12 13.92 1.43
N THR A 85 15.84 13.91 2.55
CA THR A 85 16.00 15.08 3.41
C THR A 85 17.17 15.98 3.02
N ASP A 86 17.98 15.58 2.03
CA ASP A 86 19.11 16.36 1.53
C ASP A 86 18.64 17.45 0.54
N PRO A 87 18.71 18.75 0.90
CA PRO A 87 18.20 19.84 0.07
C PRO A 87 19.03 20.10 -1.18
N ASP A 88 20.30 19.67 -1.22
CA ASP A 88 21.20 19.87 -2.36
C ASP A 88 21.13 18.71 -3.37
N ARG A 89 20.33 17.68 -3.07
CA ARG A 89 20.14 16.52 -3.93
C ARG A 89 19.08 16.80 -5.01
N PRO A 90 19.33 16.48 -6.29
CA PRO A 90 18.34 16.69 -7.34
C PRO A 90 17.09 15.84 -7.10
N SER A 91 15.91 16.45 -7.26
CA SER A 91 14.60 15.83 -7.06
C SER A 91 14.26 14.68 -8.04
N SER A 92 15.15 14.38 -8.98
CA SER A 92 15.00 13.36 -10.01
C SER A 92 15.62 12.01 -9.65
N VAL A 93 15.84 11.71 -8.37
CA VAL A 93 16.30 10.37 -7.97
C VAL A 93 15.15 9.38 -8.18
N SER A 94 15.29 8.57 -9.22
CA SER A 94 14.41 7.44 -9.49
C SER A 94 14.35 6.54 -8.26
N VAL A 95 13.14 6.22 -7.79
CA VAL A 95 12.94 5.14 -6.82
C VAL A 95 13.60 3.89 -7.39
N PRO A 96 14.50 3.20 -6.64
CA PRO A 96 15.09 1.98 -7.14
C PRO A 96 13.97 0.99 -7.46
N THR A 97 13.97 0.56 -8.73
CA THR A 97 13.03 -0.38 -9.34
C THR A 97 13.15 -1.76 -8.71
#